data_AF-A0A2H0C1T0-F1
#
_entry.id   AF-A0A2H0C1T0-F1
#
_cell.length_a   1.000
_cell.length_b   1.000
_cell.length_c   1.000
_cell.angle_alpha   90.00
_cell.angle_beta   90.00
_cell.angle_gamma   90.00
#
_symmetry.space_group_name_H-M   'P 1'
#
loop_
_entity.id
_entity.type
_entity.pdbx_description
1 polymer ?
#
loop_
_entity_poly.entity_id
_entity_poly.type
_entity_poly.pdbx_seq_one_letter_code
_entity_poly.pdbx_strand_id
1 'polypeptide(L)'
;MKIDVEDLENARIKYSSVLDLKNSEGEIQWNRYNAMLVVNTIFIGFIGFTYNKDFSFPWFFKIIFWLTPVLGLLLCYLWYKMTERGFMWSEFWMTKANEIENSINGKVNPIKEGKKLRDIIGAGATKNASFIIINVFALIYVLMLINNILSLCLIVNVFSHYY
;
A
#
# COMPACT_ATOMS: atom_id res chain seq x y z
N MET A 1 -43.98 12.01 -9.65
CA MET A 1 -43.81 10.59 -9.25
C MET A 1 -43.73 10.56 -7.73
N LYS A 2 -44.74 10.03 -7.04
CA LYS A 2 -44.67 9.80 -5.58
C LYS A 2 -43.78 8.57 -5.39
N ILE A 3 -42.67 8.72 -4.67
CA ILE A 3 -41.83 7.59 -4.26
C ILE A 3 -42.58 6.90 -3.13
N ASP A 4 -42.74 5.58 -3.22
CA ASP A 4 -43.37 4.79 -2.16
C ASP A 4 -42.50 4.77 -0.90
N VAL A 5 -43.12 4.67 0.28
CA VAL A 5 -42.43 4.53 1.55
C VAL A 5 -41.56 3.26 1.55
N GLU A 6 -42.05 2.20 0.91
CA GLU A 6 -41.34 0.94 0.75
C GLU A 6 -40.06 1.10 -0.10
N ASP A 7 -40.10 1.88 -1.18
CA ASP A 7 -38.94 2.17 -2.02
C ASP A 7 -37.85 2.95 -1.27
N LEU A 8 -38.26 3.91 -0.43
CA LEU A 8 -37.34 4.68 0.41
C LEU A 8 -36.67 3.80 1.46
N GLU A 9 -37.42 2.90 2.09
CA GLU A 9 -36.89 1.97 3.09
C GLU A 9 -35.89 1.00 2.45
N ASN A 10 -36.24 0.42 1.30
CA ASN A 10 -35.36 -0.46 0.54
C ASN A 10 -34.07 0.25 0.09
N ALA A 11 -34.17 1.50 -0.35
CA ALA A 11 -33.01 2.31 -0.71
C ALA A 11 -32.11 2.60 0.50
N ARG A 12 -32.70 2.90 1.67
CA ARG A 12 -31.97 3.10 2.92
C ARG A 12 -31.19 1.86 3.34
N ILE A 13 -31.82 0.69 3.29
CA ILE A 13 -31.18 -0.58 3.64
C ILE A 13 -29.99 -0.84 2.71
N LYS A 14 -30.20 -0.74 1.38
CA LYS A 14 -29.13 -0.92 0.39
C LYS A 14 -27.98 0.06 0.60
N TYR A 15 -28.30 1.32 0.88
CA TYR A 15 -27.31 2.36 1.13
C TYR A 15 -26.46 2.04 2.36
N SER A 16 -27.10 1.66 3.47
CA SER A 16 -26.41 1.24 4.70
C SER A 16 -25.47 0.07 4.42
N SER A 17 -25.95 -0.97 3.74
CA SER A 17 -25.11 -2.14 3.42
C SER A 17 -23.90 -1.76 2.55
N VAL A 18 -24.04 -0.85 1.59
CA VAL A 18 -22.91 -0.37 0.78
C VAL A 18 -21.91 0.41 1.63
N LEU A 19 -22.37 1.24 2.56
CA LEU A 19 -21.48 1.95 3.48
C LEU A 19 -20.74 0.99 4.42
N ASP A 20 -21.41 -0.03 4.94
CA ASP A 20 -20.80 -1.04 5.81
C ASP A 20 -19.71 -1.81 5.06
N LEU A 21 -19.99 -2.22 3.82
CA LEU A 21 -19.00 -2.88 2.95
C LEU A 21 -17.82 -1.97 2.62
N LYS A 22 -18.08 -0.69 2.32
CA LYS A 22 -17.02 0.30 2.08
C LYS A 22 -16.13 0.48 3.31
N ASN A 23 -16.72 0.60 4.49
CA ASN A 23 -15.98 0.78 5.74
C ASN A 23 -15.13 -0.47 6.05
N SER A 24 -15.72 -1.66 5.91
CA SER A 24 -15.02 -2.93 6.08
C SER A 24 -13.82 -3.07 5.13
N GLU A 25 -13.99 -2.77 3.84
CA GLU A 25 -12.87 -2.77 2.88
C GLU A 25 -11.80 -1.72 3.23
N GLY A 26 -12.21 -0.55 3.73
CA GLY A 26 -11.29 0.47 4.22
C GLY A 26 -10.43 -0.01 5.39
N GLU A 27 -11.02 -0.69 6.36
CA GLU A 27 -10.31 -1.29 7.50
C GLU A 27 -9.36 -2.40 7.06
N ILE A 28 -9.81 -3.28 6.16
CA ILE A 28 -8.97 -4.35 5.60
C ILE A 28 -7.76 -3.74 4.86
N GLN A 29 -7.99 -2.70 4.05
CA GLN A 29 -6.92 -2.00 3.35
C GLN A 29 -5.93 -1.35 4.33
N TRP A 30 -6.44 -0.69 5.38
CA TRP A 30 -5.61 -0.06 6.42
C TRP A 30 -4.75 -1.09 7.16
N ASN A 31 -5.34 -2.22 7.57
CA ASN A 31 -4.64 -3.29 8.27
C ASN A 31 -3.55 -3.93 7.39
N ARG A 32 -3.85 -4.19 6.12
CA ARG A 32 -2.87 -4.70 5.15
C ARG A 32 -1.73 -3.72 4.91
N TYR A 33 -2.03 -2.42 4.85
CA TYR A 33 -1.02 -1.38 4.70
C TYR A 33 -0.06 -1.31 5.89
N ASN A 34 -0.60 -1.34 7.12
CA ASN A 34 0.21 -1.38 8.35
C ASN A 34 1.05 -2.65 8.47
N ALA A 35 0.49 -3.81 8.12
CA ALA A 35 1.23 -5.06 8.09
C ALA A 35 2.44 -4.97 7.13
N MET A 36 2.24 -4.43 5.93
CA MET A 36 3.33 -4.24 4.97
C MET A 36 4.38 -3.25 5.46
N LEU A 37 3.98 -2.16 6.13
CA LEU A 37 4.93 -1.24 6.78
C LEU A 37 5.81 -1.97 7.78
N VAL A 38 5.20 -2.72 8.71
CA VAL A 38 5.93 -3.48 9.73
C VAL A 38 6.89 -4.48 9.11
N VAL A 39 6.44 -5.28 8.13
CA VAL A 39 7.29 -6.27 7.46
C VAL A 39 8.47 -5.58 6.78
N ASN A 40 8.25 -4.48 6.05
CA ASN A 40 9.34 -3.76 5.41
C ASN A 40 10.33 -3.14 6.40
N THR A 41 9.86 -2.61 7.53
CA THR A 41 10.74 -2.12 8.60
C THR A 41 11.58 -3.24 9.20
N ILE A 42 11.00 -4.42 9.42
CA ILE A 42 11.74 -5.61 9.89
C ILE A 42 12.84 -5.99 8.90
N PHE A 43 12.54 -6.02 7.60
CA PHE A 43 13.52 -6.34 6.56
C PHE A 43 14.67 -5.33 6.54
N ILE A 44 14.37 -4.02 6.59
CA ILE A 44 15.40 -2.98 6.70
C ILE A 44 16.24 -3.16 7.97
N GLY A 45 15.61 -3.47 9.11
CA GLY A 45 16.32 -3.73 10.36
C GLY A 45 17.29 -4.90 10.26
N PHE A 46 16.86 -6.03 9.69
CA PHE A 46 17.73 -7.18 9.45
C PHE A 46 18.90 -6.85 8.53
N ILE A 47 18.66 -6.09 7.45
CA ILE A 47 19.73 -5.63 6.57
C ILE A 47 20.69 -4.71 7.34
N GLY A 48 20.19 -3.80 8.17
CA GLY A 48 21.02 -2.92 9.01
C GLY A 48 21.99 -3.68 9.90
N PHE A 49 21.55 -4.81 10.49
CA PHE A 49 22.43 -5.66 11.30
C PHE A 49 23.58 -6.29 10.51
N THR A 50 23.39 -6.58 9.21
CA THR A 50 24.44 -7.16 8.37
C THR A 50 25.56 -6.20 8.05
N TYR A 51 25.29 -4.90 8.08
CA TYR A 51 26.29 -3.86 7.87
C TYR A 51 27.14 -3.58 9.10
N ASN A 52 26.79 -4.15 10.26
CA ASN A 52 27.58 -3.99 11.45
C ASN A 52 28.83 -4.87 11.38
N LYS A 53 30.01 -4.22 11.39
CA LYS A 53 31.32 -4.87 11.25
C LYS A 53 31.64 -5.85 12.39
N ASP A 54 31.01 -5.66 13.55
CA ASP A 54 31.23 -6.51 14.72
C ASP A 54 30.44 -7.83 14.66
N PHE A 55 29.49 -7.95 13.72
CA PHE A 55 28.67 -9.15 13.54
C PHE A 55 29.28 -10.10 12.49
N SER A 56 30.00 -11.10 13.00
CA SER A 56 30.49 -12.24 12.20
C SER A 56 29.35 -13.24 11.94
N PHE A 57 28.67 -13.10 10.79
CA PHE A 57 27.70 -14.10 10.35
C PHE A 57 28.38 -15.27 9.61
N PRO A 58 27.90 -16.52 9.82
CA PRO A 58 28.27 -17.66 8.97
C PRO A 58 28.04 -17.36 7.48
N TRP A 59 28.88 -17.93 6.63
CA TRP A 59 28.90 -17.64 5.18
C TRP A 59 27.56 -17.88 4.47
N PHE A 60 26.77 -18.88 4.90
CA PHE A 60 25.47 -19.18 4.30
C PHE A 60 24.44 -18.06 4.56
N PHE A 61 24.51 -17.38 5.70
CA PHE A 61 23.66 -16.22 5.97
C PHE A 61 23.99 -15.05 5.06
N LYS A 62 25.27 -14.87 4.67
CA LYS A 62 25.67 -13.80 3.74
C LYS A 62 24.97 -13.91 2.39
N ILE A 63 24.73 -15.14 1.90
CA ILE A 63 23.99 -15.38 0.65
C ILE A 63 22.53 -14.96 0.80
N ILE A 64 21.89 -15.34 1.92
CA ILE A 64 20.51 -14.95 2.21
C ILE A 64 20.39 -13.43 2.27
N PHE A 65 21.33 -12.77 2.96
CA PHE A 65 21.36 -11.31 3.09
C PHE A 65 21.62 -10.58 1.77
N TRP A 66 22.39 -11.19 0.86
CA TRP A 66 22.58 -10.66 -0.48
C TRP A 66 21.29 -10.66 -1.31
N LEU A 67 20.42 -11.66 -1.11
CA LEU A 67 19.12 -11.78 -1.78
C LEU A 67 18.01 -10.94 -1.11
N THR A 68 18.19 -10.50 0.13
CA THR A 68 17.17 -9.75 0.88
C THR A 68 16.66 -8.49 0.16
N PRO A 69 17.50 -7.64 -0.49
CA PRO A 69 16.99 -6.49 -1.24
C PRO A 69 16.07 -6.87 -2.41
N VAL A 70 16.33 -8.01 -3.07
CA VAL A 70 15.48 -8.53 -4.16
C VAL A 70 14.11 -8.93 -3.61
N LEU A 71 14.08 -9.63 -2.47
CA LEU A 71 12.84 -9.97 -1.79
C LEU A 71 12.09 -8.73 -1.29
N GLY A 72 12.81 -7.71 -0.80
CA GLY A 72 12.24 -6.43 -0.42
C GLY A 72 11.56 -5.70 -1.59
N LEU A 73 12.20 -5.67 -2.77
CA LEU A 73 11.60 -5.10 -3.98
C LEU A 73 10.36 -5.87 -4.44
N LEU A 74 10.40 -7.20 -4.38
CA LEU A 74 9.23 -8.03 -4.67
C LEU A 74 8.08 -7.71 -3.70
N LEU A 75 8.38 -7.53 -2.42
CA LEU A 75 7.40 -7.16 -1.41
C LEU A 75 6.82 -5.76 -1.68
N CYS A 76 7.63 -4.78 -2.05
CA CYS A 76 7.17 -3.45 -2.48
C CYS A 76 6.24 -3.53 -3.70
N TYR A 77 6.55 -4.38 -4.68
CA TYR A 77 5.68 -4.60 -5.84
C TYR A 77 4.33 -5.20 -5.44
N LEU A 78 4.32 -6.24 -4.60
CA LEU A 78 3.08 -6.84 -4.08
C LEU A 78 2.27 -5.82 -3.27
N TRP A 79 2.94 -5.02 -2.44
CA TRP A 79 2.30 -3.96 -1.66
C TRP A 79 1.70 -2.88 -2.56
N TYR A 80 2.39 -2.49 -3.63
CA TYR A 80 1.88 -1.55 -4.63
C TYR A 80 0.58 -2.08 -5.26
N LYS A 81 0.59 -3.32 -5.76
CA LYS A 81 -0.59 -3.93 -6.40
C LYS A 81 -1.77 -4.09 -5.45
N MET A 82 -1.49 -4.48 -4.21
CA MET A 82 -2.52 -4.58 -3.17
C MET A 82 -3.14 -3.22 -2.85
N THR A 83 -2.31 -2.17 -2.76
CA THR A 83 -2.75 -0.79 -2.48
C THR A 83 -3.56 -0.22 -3.64
N GLU A 84 -3.12 -0.42 -4.88
CA GLU A 84 -3.86 -0.06 -6.10
C GLU A 84 -5.25 -0.71 -6.12
N ARG A 85 -5.33 -2.02 -5.84
CA ARG A 85 -6.59 -2.75 -5.78
C ARG A 85 -7.51 -2.24 -4.67
N GLY A 86 -6.97 -1.89 -3.49
CA GLY A 86 -7.76 -1.33 -2.39
C GLY A 86 -8.44 -0.01 -2.77
N PHE A 87 -7.70 0.91 -3.40
CA PHE A 87 -8.26 2.17 -3.88
C PHE A 87 -9.33 1.96 -4.96
N MET A 88 -9.13 1.01 -5.88
CA MET A 88 -10.13 0.66 -6.89
C MET A 88 -11.44 0.17 -6.26
N TRP A 89 -11.38 -0.68 -5.23
CA TRP A 89 -12.58 -1.12 -4.51
C TRP A 89 -13.26 0.02 -3.74
N SER A 90 -12.48 0.91 -3.14
CA SER A 90 -13.01 2.10 -2.47
C SER A 90 -13.77 3.01 -3.46
N GLU A 91 -13.20 3.24 -4.65
CA GLU A 91 -13.86 4.00 -5.73
C GLU A 91 -15.13 3.29 -6.24
N PHE A 92 -15.11 1.96 -6.36
CA PHE A 92 -16.28 1.16 -6.74
C PHE A 92 -17.44 1.33 -5.74
N TRP A 93 -17.20 1.15 -4.45
CA TRP A 93 -18.24 1.29 -3.42
C TRP A 93 -18.76 2.73 -3.33
N MET A 94 -17.89 3.72 -3.49
CA MET A 94 -18.28 5.12 -3.57
C MET A 94 -19.19 5.39 -4.78
N THR A 95 -18.92 4.75 -5.91
CA THR A 95 -19.77 4.86 -7.12
C THR A 95 -21.13 4.23 -6.87
N LYS A 96 -21.18 3.04 -6.25
CA LYS A 96 -22.44 2.36 -5.90
C LYS A 96 -23.28 3.15 -4.91
N ALA A 97 -22.67 3.75 -3.91
CA ALA A 97 -23.40 4.59 -2.97
C ALA A 97 -23.96 5.86 -3.65
N ASN A 98 -23.21 6.48 -4.57
CA ASN A 98 -23.71 7.60 -5.38
C ASN A 98 -24.87 7.21 -6.31
N GLU A 99 -24.84 6.02 -6.93
CA GLU A 99 -25.95 5.50 -7.73
C GLU A 99 -27.23 5.39 -6.90
N ILE A 100 -27.13 4.90 -5.65
CA ILE A 100 -28.26 4.80 -4.73
C ILE A 100 -28.77 6.19 -4.32
N GLU A 101 -27.90 7.14 -3.99
CA GLU A 101 -28.30 8.54 -3.67
C GLU A 101 -29.05 9.21 -4.83
N ASN A 102 -28.61 8.96 -6.07
CA ASN A 102 -29.28 9.49 -7.25
C ASN A 102 -30.65 8.83 -7.48
N SER A 103 -30.82 7.56 -7.13
CA SER A 103 -32.11 6.84 -7.27
C SER A 103 -33.22 7.39 -6.36
N ILE A 104 -32.86 7.99 -5.21
CA ILE A 104 -33.80 8.59 -4.25
C ILE A 104 -34.01 10.10 -4.48
N ASN A 105 -33.76 10.58 -5.70
CA ASN A 105 -33.83 11.99 -6.11
C ASN A 105 -32.94 12.93 -5.27
N GLY A 106 -31.87 12.42 -4.67
CA GLY A 106 -30.91 13.23 -3.92
C GLY A 106 -31.54 14.02 -2.76
N LYS A 107 -32.57 13.50 -2.09
CA LYS A 107 -33.09 14.13 -0.86
C LYS A 107 -32.06 14.14 0.27
N VAL A 108 -31.10 13.20 0.23
CA VAL A 108 -30.00 13.05 1.17
C VAL A 108 -28.75 12.74 0.34
N ASN A 109 -27.72 13.60 0.38
CA ASN A 109 -26.49 13.42 -0.43
C ASN A 109 -25.19 13.55 0.39
N PRO A 110 -25.01 12.81 1.49
CA PRO A 110 -23.84 12.92 2.34
C PRO A 110 -22.55 12.60 1.58
N ILE A 111 -22.57 11.76 0.54
CA ILE A 111 -21.38 11.51 -0.28
C ILE A 111 -21.03 12.71 -1.16
N LYS A 112 -22.01 13.37 -1.79
CA LYS A 112 -21.74 14.59 -2.57
C LYS A 112 -21.23 15.72 -1.67
N GLU A 113 -21.80 15.87 -0.47
CA GLU A 113 -21.33 16.83 0.53
C GLU A 113 -19.91 16.50 1.00
N GLY A 114 -19.64 15.23 1.31
CA GLY A 114 -18.31 14.76 1.67
C GLY A 114 -17.29 14.94 0.54
N LYS A 115 -17.70 14.78 -0.72
CA LYS A 115 -16.83 15.01 -1.88
C LYS A 115 -16.43 16.48 -2.00
N LYS A 116 -17.34 17.43 -1.77
CA LYS A 116 -17.01 18.87 -1.75
C LYS A 116 -15.97 19.17 -0.68
N LEU A 117 -16.15 18.63 0.53
CA LEU A 117 -15.19 18.80 1.63
C LEU A 117 -13.82 18.19 1.27
N ARG A 118 -13.83 17.00 0.69
CA ARG A 118 -12.64 16.29 0.23
C ARG A 118 -11.89 17.07 -0.87
N ASP A 119 -12.60 17.70 -1.79
CA ASP A 119 -12.00 18.48 -2.87
C ASP A 119 -11.38 19.79 -2.33
N ILE A 120 -11.92 20.36 -1.24
CA ILE A 120 -11.31 21.48 -0.49
C ILE A 120 -10.04 21.03 0.25
N ILE A 121 -10.06 19.86 0.89
CA ILE A 121 -8.95 19.37 1.74
C ILE A 121 -7.83 18.70 0.92
N GLY A 122 -8.11 18.27 -0.32
CA GLY A 122 -7.14 17.61 -1.19
C GLY A 122 -7.35 16.10 -1.29
N ALA A 123 -8.31 15.70 -2.12
CA ALA A 123 -8.77 14.33 -2.32
C ALA A 123 -7.72 13.29 -2.74
N GLY A 124 -6.61 13.72 -3.34
CA GLY A 124 -5.55 12.83 -3.82
C GLY A 124 -4.45 12.53 -2.79
N ALA A 125 -4.44 13.25 -1.65
CA ALA A 125 -3.32 13.22 -0.73
C ALA A 125 -3.05 11.82 -0.17
N THR A 126 -4.08 11.07 0.23
CA THR A 126 -3.91 9.75 0.85
C THR A 126 -3.41 8.69 -0.13
N LYS A 127 -3.96 8.66 -1.36
CA LYS A 127 -3.53 7.73 -2.41
C LYS A 127 -2.08 8.00 -2.79
N ASN A 128 -1.75 9.26 -3.05
CA ASN A 128 -0.40 9.67 -3.43
C ASN A 128 0.60 9.43 -2.30
N ALA A 129 0.25 9.77 -1.05
CA ALA A 129 1.10 9.53 0.12
C ALA A 129 1.42 8.03 0.29
N SER A 130 0.42 7.16 0.11
CA SER A 130 0.61 5.71 0.19
C SER A 130 1.64 5.22 -0.84
N PHE A 131 1.53 5.66 -2.10
CA PHE A 131 2.48 5.29 -3.13
C PHE A 131 3.86 5.93 -2.94
N ILE A 132 3.95 7.15 -2.43
CA ILE A 132 5.22 7.80 -2.08
C ILE A 132 5.96 6.95 -1.05
N ILE A 133 5.29 6.52 0.01
CA ILE A 133 5.90 5.67 1.05
C ILE A 133 6.41 4.37 0.45
N ILE A 134 5.61 3.68 -0.38
CA ILE A 134 6.04 2.44 -1.06
C ILE A 134 7.29 2.69 -1.92
N ASN A 135 7.33 3.79 -2.68
CA ASN A 135 8.47 4.15 -3.51
C ASN A 135 9.72 4.48 -2.68
N VAL A 136 9.58 5.08 -1.49
CA VAL A 136 10.70 5.32 -0.56
C VAL A 136 11.30 3.98 -0.12
N PHE A 137 10.49 3.00 0.28
CA PHE A 137 10.99 1.66 0.61
C PHE A 137 11.66 0.98 -0.58
N ALA A 138 11.03 1.05 -1.77
CA ALA A 138 11.61 0.49 -2.98
C ALA A 138 12.98 1.11 -3.30
N LEU A 139 13.10 2.44 -3.19
CA LEU A 139 14.37 3.15 -3.40
C LEU A 139 15.44 2.69 -2.41
N ILE A 140 15.10 2.52 -1.13
CA ILE A 140 16.03 1.99 -0.12
C ILE A 140 16.55 0.62 -0.55
N TYR A 141 15.68 -0.30 -0.99
CA TYR A 141 16.12 -1.61 -1.45
C TYR A 141 16.95 -1.56 -2.74
N VAL A 142 16.63 -0.67 -3.69
CA VAL A 142 17.47 -0.47 -4.89
C VAL A 142 18.87 -0.01 -4.51
N LEU A 143 18.99 0.99 -3.63
CA LEU A 143 20.28 1.49 -3.17
C LEU A 143 21.08 0.39 -2.46
N MET A 144 20.43 -0.42 -1.63
CA MET A 144 21.05 -1.57 -0.98
C MET A 144 21.52 -2.63 -1.98
N LEU A 145 20.71 -2.92 -3.00
CA LEU A 145 21.07 -3.87 -4.05
C LEU A 145 22.29 -3.39 -4.85
N ILE A 146 22.33 -2.10 -5.22
CA ILE A 146 23.48 -1.49 -5.89
C ILE A 146 24.74 -1.62 -5.01
N ASN A 147 24.64 -1.33 -3.72
CA ASN A 147 25.77 -1.45 -2.80
C ASN A 147 26.28 -2.90 -2.71
N ASN A 148 25.38 -3.87 -2.64
CA ASN A 148 25.71 -5.30 -2.66
C ASN A 148 26.44 -5.72 -3.94
N ILE A 149 26.01 -5.21 -5.10
CA ILE A 149 26.65 -5.48 -6.40
C ILE A 149 28.05 -4.85 -6.45
N LEU A 150 28.18 -3.59 -6.02
CA LEU A 150 29.47 -2.88 -6.01
C LEU A 150 30.49 -3.57 -5.08
N SER A 151 30.05 -3.99 -3.90
CA SER A 151 30.89 -4.74 -2.97
C SER A 151 31.41 -6.05 -3.58
N LEU A 152 30.56 -6.77 -4.32
CA LEU A 152 30.95 -8.00 -5.01
C LEU A 152 31.99 -7.72 -6.11
N CYS A 153 31.78 -6.68 -6.93
CA CYS A 153 32.72 -6.31 -7.99
C CYS A 153 34.11 -5.93 -7.44
N LEU A 154 34.17 -5.21 -6.32
CA LEU A 154 35.44 -4.86 -5.67
C LEU A 154 36.19 -6.11 -5.18
N ILE A 155 35.47 -7.08 -4.60
CA ILE A 155 36.07 -8.33 -4.15
C ILE A 155 36.68 -9.09 -5.34
N VAL A 156 35.92 -9.24 -6.44
CA VAL A 156 36.40 -9.93 -7.65
C VAL A 156 37.63 -9.25 -8.26
N ASN A 157 37.64 -7.91 -8.32
CA ASN A 157 38.79 -7.15 -8.83
C ASN A 157 40.06 -7.32 -7.99
N VAL A 158 39.92 -7.38 -6.65
CA VAL A 158 41.07 -7.66 -5.78
C VAL A 158 41.63 -9.05 -6.09
N PHE A 159 40.79 -10.08 -6.19
CA PHE A 159 41.26 -11.43 -6.50
C PHE A 159 41.92 -11.54 -7.87
N SER A 160 41.44 -10.80 -8.88
CA SER A 160 42.06 -10.78 -10.22
C SER A 160 43.47 -10.18 -10.27
N HIS A 161 43.89 -9.42 -9.24
CA HIS A 161 45.22 -8.81 -9.20
C HIS A 161 46.29 -9.68 -8.53
N TYR A 162 45.87 -10.75 -7.84
CA TYR A 162 46.74 -11.69 -7.11
C TYR A 162 47.00 -13.00 -7.87
N TYR A 163 46.37 -13.19 -9.03
CA TYR A 163 46.58 -14.32 -9.95
C TYR A 163 47.04 -13.79 -11.31
#